data_AF-A0A9D9UGY5-F1
#
_entry.id   AF-A0A9D9UGY5-F1
#
_cell.length_a   1.000
_cell.length_b   1.000
_cell.length_c   1.000
_cell.angle_alpha   90.00
_cell.angle_beta   90.00
_cell.angle_gamma   90.00
#
_symmetry.space_group_name_H-M   'P 1'
#
loop_
_entity.id
_entity.type
_entity.pdbx_description
1 polymer ?
#
loop_
_entity_poly.entity_id
_entity_poly.type
_entity_poly.pdbx_seq_one_letter_code
_entity_poly.pdbx_strand_id
1 'polypeptide(L)'
;MAKDKKILDEVATLVGISPSWINKYTIVTVCFIVWVAFFDKHNIFAYQKLNGTISRMEMEKEHLNDEIVQALKDKEDLKNNQEKFAREKHLMHLPGEEIILIEQKKK
;
A
#
# COMPACT_ATOMS: atom_id res chain seq x y z
N MET A 1 50.16 26.99 -10.20
CA MET A 1 50.58 26.29 -8.97
C MET A 1 50.12 26.99 -7.69
N ALA A 2 50.50 28.25 -7.40
CA ALA A 2 50.05 28.94 -6.18
C ALA A 2 48.59 29.43 -6.25
N LYS A 3 48.15 29.88 -7.43
CA LYS A 3 46.79 30.39 -7.67
C LYS A 3 45.72 29.30 -7.49
N ASP A 4 46.00 28.09 -7.97
CA ASP A 4 45.05 26.97 -7.94
C ASP A 4 44.79 26.48 -6.51
N LYS A 5 45.82 26.42 -5.65
CA LYS A 5 45.67 26.10 -4.23
C LYS A 5 44.88 27.17 -3.47
N LYS A 6 45.15 28.45 -3.76
CA LYS A 6 44.45 29.59 -3.14
C LYS A 6 42.94 29.57 -3.46
N ILE A 7 42.57 29.21 -4.69
CA ILE A 7 41.18 29.06 -5.11
C ILE A 7 40.51 27.89 -4.38
N LEU A 8 41.21 26.75 -4.24
CA LEU A 8 40.69 25.59 -3.53
C LEU A 8 40.45 25.87 -2.04
N ASP A 9 41.33 26.64 -1.40
CA ASP A 9 41.20 27.04 0.01
C ASP A 9 40.04 28.03 0.24
N GLU A 10 39.83 28.98 -0.69
CA GLU A 10 38.68 29.90 -0.67
C GLU A 10 37.35 29.15 -0.87
N VAL A 11 37.30 28.17 -1.77
CA VAL A 11 36.11 27.33 -1.98
C VAL A 11 35.85 26.41 -0.78
N ALA A 12 36.90 25.83 -0.20
CA ALA A 12 36.82 24.97 0.99
C ALA A 12 36.23 25.72 2.20
N THR A 13 36.70 26.95 2.44
CA THR A 13 36.22 27.81 3.54
C THR A 13 34.79 28.30 3.31
N LEU A 14 34.40 28.59 2.07
CA LEU A 14 33.04 29.01 1.72
C LEU A 14 32.01 27.88 1.86
N VAL A 15 32.39 26.63 1.57
CA VAL A 15 31.53 25.45 1.71
C VAL A 15 31.63 24.83 3.12
N GLY A 16 32.55 25.30 3.96
CA GLY A 16 32.74 24.81 5.34
C GLY A 16 33.40 23.43 5.43
N ILE A 17 34.12 23.01 4.39
CA ILE A 17 34.76 21.69 4.28
C ILE A 17 36.28 21.87 4.33
N SER A 18 37.00 20.99 5.02
CA SER A 18 38.47 21.07 5.08
C SER A 18 39.10 20.92 3.68
N PRO A 19 40.13 21.73 3.30
CA PRO A 19 40.75 21.67 1.97
C PRO A 19 41.31 20.29 1.59
N SER A 20 41.70 19.49 2.57
CA SER A 20 42.19 18.11 2.39
C SER A 20 41.14 17.15 1.80
N TRP A 21 39.85 17.51 1.85
CA TRP A 21 38.77 16.69 1.34
C TRP A 21 38.49 16.94 -0.16
N ILE A 22 39.00 18.03 -0.74
CA ILE A 22 38.84 18.37 -2.16
C ILE A 22 39.91 17.63 -2.98
N ASN A 23 39.70 16.33 -3.18
CA ASN A 23 40.51 15.46 -4.04
C ASN A 23 39.69 15.01 -5.25
N LYS A 24 40.35 14.73 -6.39
CA LYS A 24 39.70 14.17 -7.59
C LYS A 24 38.89 12.91 -7.27
N TYR A 25 39.36 12.08 -6.34
CA TYR A 25 38.63 10.89 -5.90
C TYR A 25 37.37 11.26 -5.10
N THR A 26 37.45 12.22 -4.18
CA THR A 26 36.29 12.67 -3.39
C THR A 26 35.22 13.30 -4.27
N ILE A 27 35.62 14.13 -5.25
CA ILE A 27 34.68 14.78 -6.16
C ILE A 27 33.95 13.73 -7.01
N VAL A 28 34.68 12.76 -7.58
CA VAL A 28 34.08 11.66 -8.37
C VAL A 28 33.16 10.81 -7.49
N THR A 29 33.56 10.50 -6.25
CA THR A 29 32.74 9.74 -5.30
C THR A 29 31.48 10.51 -4.89
N VAL A 30 31.57 11.82 -4.64
CA VAL A 30 30.41 12.65 -4.30
C VAL A 30 29.47 12.75 -5.50
N CYS A 31 29.99 12.98 -6.70
CA CYS A 31 29.18 12.95 -7.92
C CYS A 31 28.51 11.59 -8.13
N PHE A 32 29.20 10.49 -7.84
CA PHE A 32 28.64 9.14 -7.91
C PHE A 32 27.56 8.89 -6.84
N ILE A 33 27.77 9.34 -5.60
CA ILE A 33 26.78 9.25 -4.51
C ILE A 33 25.56 10.09 -4.85
N VAL A 34 25.73 11.31 -5.34
CA VAL A 34 24.62 12.17 -5.79
C VAL A 34 23.90 11.52 -6.98
N TRP A 35 24.62 10.91 -7.92
CA TRP A 35 24.01 10.17 -9.01
C TRP A 35 23.15 9.01 -8.51
N VAL A 36 23.69 8.14 -7.65
CA VAL A 36 22.91 7.04 -7.06
C VAL A 36 21.78 7.59 -6.17
N ALA A 37 21.97 8.68 -5.44
CA ALA A 37 20.93 9.21 -4.56
C ALA A 37 19.76 9.87 -5.32
N PHE A 38 20.02 10.54 -6.45
CA PHE A 38 19.00 11.29 -7.21
C PHE A 38 18.47 10.55 -8.44
N PHE A 39 19.30 9.76 -9.13
CA PHE A 39 18.90 9.00 -10.31
C PHE A 39 18.49 7.55 -9.99
N ASP A 40 18.87 6.98 -8.84
CA ASP A 40 18.43 5.63 -8.48
C ASP A 40 16.96 5.63 -8.04
N LYS A 41 16.26 4.57 -8.42
CA LYS A 41 14.82 4.36 -8.24
C LYS A 41 14.42 4.08 -6.78
N HIS A 42 15.32 4.23 -5.82
CA HIS A 42 15.06 4.09 -4.38
C HIS A 42 14.23 5.27 -3.85
N ASN A 43 13.10 5.51 -4.50
CA ASN A 43 12.11 6.47 -4.08
C ASN A 43 11.41 5.92 -2.84
N ILE A 44 11.66 6.52 -1.69
CA ILE A 44 11.01 6.20 -0.41
C ILE A 44 9.47 6.20 -0.56
N PHE A 45 8.95 7.02 -1.48
CA PHE A 45 7.54 7.04 -1.85
C PHE A 45 7.05 5.73 -2.49
N ALA A 46 7.87 5.07 -3.29
CA ALA A 46 7.53 3.78 -3.90
C ALA A 46 7.42 2.68 -2.83
N TYR A 47 8.30 2.70 -1.82
CA TYR A 47 8.19 1.79 -0.67
C TYR A 47 6.93 2.02 0.14
N GLN A 48 6.55 3.27 0.42
CA GLN A 48 5.30 3.57 1.13
C GLN A 48 4.07 3.12 0.34
N LYS A 49 4.05 3.37 -0.98
CA LYS A 49 2.98 2.90 -1.86
C LYS A 49 2.90 1.37 -1.91
N LEU A 50 4.05 0.69 -1.92
CA LEU A 50 4.12 -0.76 -1.89
C LEU A 50 3.54 -1.32 -0.58
N ASN A 51 3.89 -0.75 0.57
CA ASN A 51 3.35 -1.16 1.86
C ASN A 51 1.84 -0.96 1.95
N GLY A 52 1.32 0.17 1.45
CA GLY A 52 -0.14 0.38 1.36
C GLY A 52 -0.82 -0.63 0.44
N THR A 53 -0.16 -1.04 -0.63
CA THR A 53 -0.66 -2.06 -1.57
C THR A 53 -0.69 -3.45 -0.92
N ILE A 54 0.33 -3.80 -0.11
CA ILE A 54 0.37 -5.04 0.67
C ILE A 54 -0.76 -5.09 1.68
N SER A 55 -0.92 -4.04 2.50
CA SER A 55 -2.01 -3.97 3.49
C SER A 55 -3.38 -4.06 2.86
N ARG A 56 -3.60 -3.42 1.69
CA ARG A 56 -4.85 -3.56 0.94
C ARG A 56 -5.09 -5.00 0.50
N MET A 57 -4.08 -5.68 -0.03
CA MET A 57 -4.20 -7.08 -0.45
C MET A 57 -4.47 -8.02 0.73
N GLU A 58 -3.91 -7.76 1.90
CA GLU A 58 -4.18 -8.54 3.11
C GLU A 58 -5.61 -8.36 3.59
N MET A 59 -6.12 -7.13 3.64
CA MET A 59 -7.54 -6.87 3.97
C MET A 59 -8.49 -7.51 2.97
N GLU A 60 -8.19 -7.42 1.67
CA GLU A 60 -8.99 -8.03 0.62
C GLU A 60 -9.01 -9.57 0.75
N LYS A 61 -7.86 -10.17 1.07
CA LYS A 61 -7.75 -11.60 1.35
C LYS A 61 -8.58 -12.02 2.58
N GLU A 62 -8.51 -11.26 3.67
CA GLU A 62 -9.28 -11.55 4.89
C GLU A 62 -10.78 -11.49 4.60
N HIS A 63 -11.23 -10.44 3.91
CA HIS A 63 -12.63 -10.28 3.52
C HIS A 63 -13.14 -11.44 2.65
N LEU A 64 -12.37 -11.86 1.64
CA LEU A 64 -12.75 -12.98 0.78
C LEU A 64 -12.80 -14.31 1.56
N ASN A 65 -11.92 -14.51 2.55
CA ASN A 65 -12.01 -15.70 3.40
C ASN A 65 -13.29 -15.70 4.23
N ASP A 66 -13.70 -14.55 4.76
CA ASP A 66 -14.96 -14.42 5.47
C ASP A 66 -16.16 -14.71 4.56
N GLU A 67 -16.14 -14.18 3.33
CA GLU A 67 -17.17 -14.49 2.32
C GLU A 67 -17.23 -15.97 1.98
N ILE A 68 -16.08 -16.64 1.84
CA ILE A 68 -16.03 -18.09 1.63
C ILE A 68 -16.68 -18.84 2.79
N VAL A 69 -16.37 -18.46 4.04
CA VAL A 69 -16.96 -19.10 5.22
C VAL A 69 -18.49 -18.92 5.23
N GLN A 70 -18.98 -17.72 4.90
CA GLN A 70 -20.42 -17.47 4.80
C GLN A 70 -21.06 -18.26 3.64
N ALA A 71 -20.44 -18.28 2.47
CA ALA A 71 -20.93 -19.03 1.31
C ALA A 71 -20.99 -20.53 1.59
N LEU A 72 -20.03 -21.08 2.35
CA LEU A 72 -20.05 -22.48 2.77
C LEU A 72 -21.21 -22.77 3.72
N LYS A 73 -21.50 -21.87 4.68
CA LYS A 73 -22.67 -21.98 5.57
C LYS A 73 -23.97 -21.89 4.79
N ASP A 74 -24.10 -20.90 3.90
CA ASP A 74 -25.26 -20.70 3.05
C ASP A 74 -25.49 -21.92 2.14
N LYS A 75 -24.41 -22.53 1.61
CA LYS A 75 -24.49 -23.77 0.84
C LYS A 75 -24.97 -24.96 1.68
N GLU A 76 -24.52 -25.06 2.92
CA GLU A 76 -24.98 -26.11 3.83
C GLU A 76 -26.47 -25.93 4.19
N ASP A 77 -26.90 -24.70 4.49
CA ASP A 77 -28.31 -24.39 4.77
C ASP A 77 -29.19 -24.62 3.53
N LEU A 78 -28.71 -24.26 2.34
CA LEU A 78 -29.39 -24.59 1.09
C LEU A 78 -29.51 -26.10 0.88
N LYS A 79 -28.50 -26.90 1.24
CA LYS A 79 -28.56 -28.36 1.06
C LYS A 79 -29.52 -29.02 2.05
N ASN A 80 -29.52 -28.56 3.30
CA ASN A 80 -30.25 -29.21 4.40
C ASN A 80 -31.65 -28.62 4.59
N ASN A 81 -31.85 -27.32 4.31
CA ASN A 81 -33.10 -26.57 4.56
C ASN A 81 -33.46 -25.66 3.38
N GLN A 82 -33.71 -26.26 2.21
CA GLN A 82 -34.00 -25.53 0.95
C GLN A 82 -35.12 -24.49 1.06
N GLU A 83 -36.25 -24.84 1.70
CA GLU A 83 -37.40 -23.93 1.82
C GLU A 83 -37.07 -22.72 2.70
N LYS A 84 -36.41 -22.94 3.83
CA LYS A 84 -35.97 -21.85 4.73
C LYS A 84 -35.02 -20.91 3.99
N PHE A 85 -34.02 -21.45 3.30
CA PHE A 85 -33.07 -20.64 2.53
C PHE A 85 -33.78 -19.80 1.44
N ALA A 86 -34.69 -20.41 0.68
CA ALA A 86 -35.46 -19.71 -0.35
C ALA A 86 -36.34 -18.60 0.22
N ARG A 87 -36.99 -18.83 1.37
CA ARG A 87 -37.85 -17.84 2.03
C ARG A 87 -37.05 -16.70 2.66
N GLU A 88 -35.94 -16.97 3.35
CA GLU A 88 -35.15 -15.95 4.05
C GLU A 88 -34.25 -15.13 3.12
N LYS A 89 -33.54 -15.79 2.19
CA LYS A 89 -32.56 -15.11 1.31
C LYS A 89 -33.18 -14.53 0.06
N HIS A 90 -34.23 -15.19 -0.47
CA HIS A 90 -34.82 -14.83 -1.75
C HIS A 90 -36.28 -14.38 -1.65
N LEU A 91 -36.86 -14.34 -0.44
CA LEU A 91 -38.25 -13.97 -0.21
C LEU A 91 -39.21 -14.77 -1.12
N MET A 92 -38.89 -16.04 -1.37
CA MET A 92 -39.78 -16.90 -2.15
C MET A 92 -41.02 -17.25 -1.35
N HIS A 93 -42.18 -17.29 -2.01
CA HIS A 93 -43.45 -17.63 -1.40
C HIS A 93 -44.30 -18.48 -2.35
N LEU A 94 -45.26 -19.21 -1.80
CA LEU A 94 -46.19 -20.01 -2.58
C LEU A 94 -47.32 -19.14 -3.19
N PRO A 95 -48.00 -19.63 -4.24
CA PRO A 95 -49.17 -18.95 -4.80
C PRO A 95 -50.26 -18.80 -3.72
N GLY A 96 -50.67 -17.56 -3.44
CA GLY A 96 -51.68 -17.25 -2.41
C GLY A 96 -51.10 -16.87 -1.03
N GLU A 97 -49.78 -16.90 -0.85
CA GLU A 97 -49.11 -16.33 0.32
C GLU A 97 -48.75 -14.84 0.09
N GLU A 98 -48.93 -14.01 1.12
CA GLU A 98 -48.57 -12.58 1.12
C GLU A 98 -47.33 -12.33 2.01
N ILE A 99 -46.32 -11.65 1.47
CA ILE A 99 -45.11 -11.29 2.22
C ILE A 99 -45.27 -9.89 2.81
N ILE A 100 -45.16 -9.77 4.14
CA ILE A 100 -45.18 -8.50 4.84
C ILE A 100 -43.77 -8.19 5.37
N LEU A 101 -43.13 -7.16 4.82
CA LEU A 101 -41.82 -6.71 5.29
C LEU A 101 -42.01 -5.64 6.37
N ILE A 102 -41.64 -5.96 7.61
CA ILE A 102 -41.73 -5.02 8.74
C ILE A 102 -40.36 -4.38 8.93
N GLU A 103 -40.22 -3.14 8.44
CA GLU A 103 -39.00 -2.37 8.64
C GLU A 103 -38.89 -1.88 10.09
N GLN A 104 -37.81 -2.28 10.77
CA GLN A 104 -37.48 -1.78 12.09
C GLN A 104 -37.04 -0.31 11.95
N LYS A 105 -37.76 0.63 12.58
CA LYS A 105 -37.38 2.05 12.56
C LYS A 105 -36.01 2.20 13.20
N LYS A 106 -35.00 2.50 12.38
CA LYS A 106 -33.62 2.72 12.83
C LYS A 106 -33.62 3.87 13.83
N LYS A 107 -33.12 3.61 15.05
CA LYS A 107 -33.05 4.57 16.15
C LYS A 107 -31.94 5.59 15.93
#